data_AF-L0J1J5-F1
#
_entry.id   AF-L0J1J5-F1
#
_cell.length_a   1.000
_cell.length_b   1.000
_cell.length_c   1.000
_cell.angle_alpha   90.00
_cell.angle_beta   90.00
_cell.angle_gamma   90.00
#
_symmetry.space_group_name_H-M   'P 1'
#
loop_
_entity.id
_entity.type
_entity.pdbx_description
1 polymer ?
#
loop_
_entity_poly.entity_id
_entity_poly.type
_entity_poly.pdbx_seq_one_letter_code
_entity_poly.pdbx_strand_id
1 'polypeptide(L)'
;MALEPGDHIWYYDGQGNDNAIPGEQTSTDKNVPRTQWFPNANPNDPNDYGDNGTHIFNFVVYDGVLRRGQPHLRHGAGSYAWLNNNPGNLTGVPGGADFGQFTDKFNWHNFLIFPDHDTGFAAIAAFLHQGPYPSLSILDAFRKYAPGGDGPNSPEQYAADVAAAAGVSTDTLVGDLTDDQMAEMQNKIEQIEGSVPGDELSIDDDAVPQVIRDLVNG
;
A
#
# COMPACT_ATOMS: atom_id res chain seq x y z
N MET A 1 18.96 -6.35 12.56
CA MET A 1 17.91 -7.38 12.42
C MET A 1 17.76 -7.54 10.93
N ALA A 2 17.86 -8.77 10.43
CA ALA A 2 17.67 -9.07 9.02
C ALA A 2 16.25 -8.64 8.61
N LEU A 3 16.11 -8.06 7.43
CA LEU A 3 14.80 -7.91 6.80
C LEU A 3 14.42 -9.24 6.14
N GLU A 4 13.17 -9.64 6.34
CA GLU A 4 12.59 -10.86 5.79
C GLU A 4 11.53 -10.50 4.73
N PRO A 5 11.11 -11.46 3.88
CA PRO A 5 10.00 -11.24 2.97
C PRO A 5 8.76 -10.66 3.68
N GLY A 6 8.19 -9.62 3.08
CA GLY A 6 7.10 -8.83 3.64
C GLY A 6 7.55 -7.66 4.52
N ASP A 7 8.82 -7.54 4.90
CA ASP A 7 9.29 -6.32 5.57
C ASP A 7 9.37 -5.15 4.59
N HIS A 8 9.05 -3.95 5.09
CA HIS A 8 9.32 -2.70 4.39
C HIS A 8 10.39 -1.88 5.10
N ILE A 9 11.01 -0.99 4.35
CA ILE A 9 11.97 -0.03 4.89
C ILE A 9 11.89 1.29 4.15
N TRP A 10 11.82 2.38 4.91
CA TRP A 10 12.03 3.72 4.39
C TRP A 10 13.54 3.98 4.29
N TYR A 11 13.96 4.59 3.19
CA TYR A 11 15.33 4.98 2.92
C TYR A 11 15.37 6.43 2.45
N TYR A 12 16.29 7.22 3.00
CA TYR A 12 16.63 8.55 2.49
C TYR A 12 18.08 8.51 1.99
N ASP A 13 18.29 8.99 0.75
CA ASP A 13 19.55 8.84 0.03
C ASP A 13 20.68 9.79 0.46
N GLY A 14 20.40 10.71 1.39
CA GLY A 14 21.38 11.68 1.88
C GLY A 14 21.68 12.84 0.93
N GLN A 15 21.01 12.93 -0.22
CA GLN A 15 21.24 13.95 -1.26
C GLN A 15 20.25 15.12 -1.18
N GLY A 16 19.53 15.23 -0.07
CA GLY A 16 18.60 16.33 0.20
C GLY A 16 19.29 17.69 0.37
N ASN A 17 18.46 18.70 0.55
CA ASN A 17 18.85 20.08 0.77
C ASN A 17 19.22 20.36 2.24
N ASP A 18 19.49 21.62 2.58
CA ASP A 18 19.90 22.08 3.92
C ASP A 18 18.83 21.84 5.02
N ASN A 19 17.62 21.40 4.66
CA ASN A 19 16.59 21.00 5.63
C ASN A 19 16.72 19.54 6.08
N ALA A 20 17.59 18.75 5.45
CA ALA A 20 17.80 17.35 5.76
C ALA A 20 19.06 17.11 6.60
N ILE A 21 19.04 16.04 7.39
CA ILE A 21 20.25 15.55 8.05
C ILE A 21 21.25 15.00 7.02
N PRO A 22 22.56 15.08 7.27
CA PRO A 22 23.55 14.57 6.33
C PRO A 22 23.58 13.04 6.31
N GLY A 23 23.86 12.50 5.12
CA GLY A 23 24.09 11.07 4.90
C GLY A 23 22.82 10.24 4.78
N GLU A 24 23.01 9.01 4.33
CA GLU A 24 21.93 8.04 4.14
C GLU A 24 21.24 7.70 5.46
N GLN A 25 19.94 7.46 5.40
CA GLN A 25 19.14 7.06 6.56
C GLN A 25 18.20 5.93 6.19
N THR A 26 17.90 5.08 7.17
CA THR A 26 16.96 3.98 7.03
C THR A 26 16.02 3.90 8.23
N SER A 27 14.79 3.47 8.03
CA SER A 27 13.88 3.16 9.12
C SER A 27 12.84 2.11 8.75
N THR A 28 12.65 1.15 9.65
CA THR A 28 11.57 0.15 9.60
C THR A 28 10.27 0.67 10.23
N ASP A 29 10.23 1.93 10.64
CA ASP A 29 9.00 2.54 11.15
C ASP A 29 7.91 2.54 10.06
N LYS A 30 6.66 2.53 10.50
CA LYS A 30 5.50 2.58 9.60
C LYS A 30 5.48 3.85 8.76
N ASN A 31 5.78 4.99 9.39
CA ASN A 31 5.84 6.30 8.75
C ASN A 31 7.29 6.68 8.48
N VAL A 32 7.52 7.48 7.43
CA VAL A 32 8.78 8.21 7.24
C VAL A 32 9.12 8.95 8.56
N PRO A 33 10.32 8.77 9.15
CA PRO A 33 10.80 9.50 10.33
C PRO A 33 11.07 10.98 10.05
N ARG A 34 10.07 11.70 9.55
CA ARG A 34 10.17 13.01 8.92
C ARG A 34 10.85 14.06 9.80
N THR A 35 10.48 14.17 11.07
CA THR A 35 11.09 15.14 11.99
C THR A 35 12.50 14.75 12.44
N GLN A 36 12.89 13.49 12.26
CA GLN A 36 14.25 13.02 12.51
C GLN A 36 15.14 13.28 11.30
N TRP A 37 14.63 13.02 10.09
CA TRP A 37 15.37 13.19 8.84
C TRP A 37 15.38 14.63 8.33
N PHE A 38 14.32 15.39 8.62
CA PHE A 38 14.11 16.77 8.17
C PHE A 38 13.75 17.65 9.38
N PRO A 39 14.72 18.06 10.23
CA PRO A 39 14.45 18.77 11.48
C PRO A 39 13.73 20.11 11.32
N ASN A 40 13.83 20.73 10.14
CA ASN A 40 13.17 22.01 9.82
C ASN A 40 11.73 21.83 9.31
N ALA A 41 11.27 20.60 9.11
CA ALA A 41 9.95 20.36 8.57
C ALA A 41 8.86 20.68 9.62
N ASN A 42 7.74 21.25 9.17
CA ASN A 42 6.63 21.67 10.00
C ASN A 42 6.07 20.46 10.77
N PRO A 43 6.16 20.40 12.12
CA PRO A 43 5.73 19.23 12.88
C PRO A 43 4.23 18.94 12.77
N ASN A 44 3.42 19.92 12.37
CA ASN A 44 1.96 19.79 12.24
C ASN A 44 1.51 19.40 10.82
N ASP A 45 2.42 19.35 9.85
CA ASP A 45 2.13 18.86 8.50
C ASP A 45 2.79 17.49 8.31
N PRO A 46 2.02 16.38 8.30
CA PRO A 46 2.58 15.04 8.14
C PRO A 46 3.24 14.80 6.77
N ASN A 47 2.98 15.67 5.78
CA ASN A 47 3.47 15.55 4.41
C ASN A 47 4.61 16.54 4.09
N ASP A 48 5.05 17.35 5.07
CA ASP A 48 6.14 18.29 4.85
C ASP A 48 7.50 17.58 4.98
N TYR A 49 8.13 17.27 3.85
CA TYR A 49 9.47 16.69 3.80
C TYR A 49 10.57 17.75 3.60
N GLY A 50 10.27 19.04 3.77
CA GLY A 50 11.23 20.14 3.57
C GLY A 50 11.80 20.20 2.15
N ASP A 51 10.98 19.86 1.14
CA ASP A 51 11.36 19.69 -0.27
C ASP A 51 12.33 18.53 -0.57
N ASN A 52 12.45 17.55 0.35
CA ASN A 52 13.30 16.36 0.17
C ASN A 52 12.53 15.10 -0.25
N GLY A 53 11.24 15.23 -0.60
CA GLY A 53 10.38 14.09 -0.90
C GLY A 53 10.94 13.16 -1.99
N THR A 54 11.61 13.71 -3.01
CA THR A 54 12.23 12.95 -4.11
C THR A 54 13.45 12.13 -3.72
N HIS A 55 13.98 12.35 -2.52
CA HIS A 55 15.14 11.65 -1.97
C HIS A 55 14.75 10.52 -1.00
N ILE A 56 13.44 10.32 -0.81
CA ILE A 56 12.88 9.29 0.07
C ILE A 56 12.35 8.16 -0.79
N PHE A 57 12.65 6.93 -0.38
CA PHE A 57 12.24 5.70 -1.05
C PHE A 57 11.63 4.74 -0.03
N ASN A 58 10.66 3.95 -0.47
CA ASN A 58 10.16 2.80 0.26
C ASN A 58 10.63 1.54 -0.48
N PHE A 59 11.22 0.61 0.26
CA PHE A 59 11.53 -0.73 -0.23
C PHE A 59 10.62 -1.74 0.44
N VAL A 60 10.19 -2.75 -0.31
CA VAL A 60 9.52 -3.96 0.20
C VAL A 60 10.35 -5.18 -0.20
N VAL A 61 10.60 -6.05 0.77
CA VAL A 61 11.40 -7.26 0.59
C VAL A 61 10.51 -8.41 0.13
N TYR A 62 10.94 -9.08 -0.93
CA TYR A 62 10.36 -10.31 -1.45
C TYR A 62 11.43 -11.40 -1.55
N ASP A 63 11.03 -12.63 -1.87
CA ASP A 63 11.99 -13.71 -2.09
C ASP A 63 12.87 -13.41 -3.31
N GLY A 64 14.15 -13.10 -3.05
CA GLY A 64 15.17 -12.82 -4.07
C GLY A 64 15.11 -11.44 -4.73
N VAL A 65 14.10 -10.62 -4.47
CA VAL A 65 13.94 -9.28 -5.08
C VAL A 65 13.51 -8.22 -4.07
N LEU A 66 13.88 -6.98 -4.38
CA LEU A 66 13.44 -5.77 -3.68
C LEU A 66 12.57 -4.94 -4.62
N ARG A 67 11.41 -4.52 -4.15
CA ARG A 67 10.62 -3.51 -4.85
C ARG A 67 10.88 -2.14 -4.25
N ARG A 68 11.18 -1.15 -5.09
CA ARG A 68 11.45 0.24 -4.70
C ARG A 68 10.45 1.19 -5.32
N GLY A 69 9.95 2.12 -4.51
CA GLY A 69 9.03 3.18 -4.94
C GLY A 69 9.14 4.44 -4.09
N GLN A 70 8.33 5.43 -4.41
CA GLN A 70 8.19 6.71 -3.69
C GLN A 70 6.70 7.01 -3.47
N PRO A 71 5.99 6.13 -2.77
CA PRO A 71 4.54 6.14 -2.77
C PRO A 71 3.93 7.31 -1.98
N HIS A 72 4.73 8.06 -1.22
CA HIS A 72 4.33 9.30 -0.54
C HIS A 72 4.23 10.49 -1.51
N LEU A 73 4.82 10.39 -2.71
CA LEU A 73 4.70 11.40 -3.75
C LEU A 73 3.46 11.16 -4.60
N ARG A 74 2.66 12.21 -4.82
CA ARG A 74 1.45 12.16 -5.66
C ARG A 74 1.70 11.59 -7.07
N HIS A 75 2.89 11.77 -7.60
CA HIS A 75 3.32 11.29 -8.93
C HIS A 75 4.61 10.46 -8.85
N GLY A 76 4.89 9.87 -7.68
CA GLY A 76 6.04 8.98 -7.50
C GLY A 76 5.84 7.64 -8.21
N ALA A 77 6.94 6.99 -8.55
CA ALA A 77 6.94 5.62 -9.03
C ALA A 77 6.65 4.65 -7.87
N GLY A 78 6.13 3.45 -8.17
CA GLY A 78 5.86 2.41 -7.16
C GLY A 78 4.82 2.82 -6.13
N SER A 79 3.53 2.73 -6.49
CA SER A 79 2.42 2.96 -5.55
C SER A 79 2.35 1.89 -4.46
N TYR A 80 1.61 2.13 -3.36
CA TYR A 80 1.41 1.11 -2.31
C TYR A 80 0.79 -0.18 -2.85
N ALA A 81 -0.20 -0.08 -3.75
CA ALA A 81 -0.79 -1.24 -4.41
C ALA A 81 0.26 -2.08 -5.16
N TRP A 82 1.21 -1.41 -5.84
CA TRP A 82 2.29 -2.08 -6.54
C TRP A 82 3.35 -2.66 -5.60
N LEU A 83 3.85 -1.83 -4.68
CA LEU A 83 4.91 -2.20 -3.73
C LEU A 83 4.52 -3.40 -2.87
N ASN A 84 3.24 -3.48 -2.49
CA ASN A 84 2.75 -4.45 -1.52
C ASN A 84 2.03 -5.64 -2.18
N ASN A 85 2.00 -5.74 -3.52
CA ASN A 85 1.12 -6.65 -4.25
C ASN A 85 -0.34 -6.59 -3.75
N ASN A 86 -0.84 -5.39 -3.46
CA ASN A 86 -2.12 -5.17 -2.81
C ASN A 86 -3.05 -4.36 -3.72
N PRO A 87 -3.59 -4.95 -4.79
CA PRO A 87 -4.42 -4.25 -5.77
C PRO A 87 -5.71 -3.66 -5.18
N GLY A 88 -6.16 -4.14 -4.02
CA GLY A 88 -7.31 -3.58 -3.30
C GLY A 88 -6.97 -2.48 -2.30
N ASN A 89 -5.69 -2.15 -2.08
CA ASN A 89 -5.26 -1.29 -0.97
C ASN A 89 -5.84 -1.73 0.39
N LEU A 90 -5.94 -3.04 0.61
CA LEU A 90 -6.48 -3.63 1.84
C LEU A 90 -5.60 -3.30 3.05
N THR A 91 -6.23 -2.88 4.14
CA THR A 91 -5.54 -2.61 5.42
C THR A 91 -5.81 -3.72 6.43
N GLY A 92 -4.85 -3.97 7.32
CA GLY A 92 -5.00 -4.93 8.41
C GLY A 92 -4.65 -4.38 9.78
N VAL A 93 -4.73 -5.26 10.78
CA VAL A 93 -4.28 -5.02 12.16
C VAL A 93 -3.51 -6.25 12.66
N PRO A 94 -2.61 -6.10 13.63
CA PRO A 94 -1.91 -7.24 14.23
C PRO A 94 -2.90 -8.30 14.75
N GLY A 95 -2.66 -9.57 14.41
CA GLY A 95 -3.57 -10.67 14.72
C GLY A 95 -4.94 -10.62 14.02
N GLY A 96 -5.06 -9.84 12.93
CA GLY A 96 -6.26 -9.75 12.10
C GLY A 96 -6.53 -11.00 11.26
N ALA A 97 -7.54 -10.92 10.39
CA ALA A 97 -7.88 -12.00 9.47
C ALA A 97 -6.73 -12.27 8.48
N ASP A 98 -6.56 -13.54 8.14
CA ASP A 98 -5.59 -14.00 7.16
C ASP A 98 -6.25 -14.11 5.78
N PHE A 99 -5.69 -13.39 4.81
CA PHE A 99 -6.08 -13.39 3.40
C PHE A 99 -4.93 -13.87 2.49
N GLY A 100 -3.87 -14.45 3.06
CA GLY A 100 -2.66 -14.87 2.34
C GLY A 100 -1.54 -13.82 2.33
N GLN A 101 -1.69 -12.71 3.06
CA GLN A 101 -0.61 -11.75 3.27
C GLN A 101 0.54 -12.34 4.10
N PHE A 102 1.70 -11.68 4.10
CA PHE A 102 2.73 -11.96 5.11
C PHE A 102 2.20 -11.65 6.52
N THR A 103 2.33 -12.62 7.43
CA THR A 103 1.77 -12.52 8.80
C THR A 103 2.42 -11.39 9.59
N ASP A 104 1.60 -10.53 10.19
CA ASP A 104 2.00 -9.38 11.01
C ASP A 104 2.97 -8.39 10.31
N LYS A 105 3.02 -8.39 8.98
CA LYS A 105 3.76 -7.41 8.18
C LYS A 105 2.81 -6.36 7.60
N PHE A 106 3.16 -5.09 7.79
CA PHE A 106 2.33 -3.96 7.36
C PHE A 106 3.20 -2.82 6.86
N ASN A 107 2.88 -2.28 5.70
CA ASN A 107 3.51 -1.05 5.21
C ASN A 107 2.74 0.18 5.73
N TRP A 108 3.06 1.35 5.18
CA TRP A 108 2.38 2.62 5.44
C TRP A 108 0.85 2.48 5.45
N HIS A 109 0.17 3.27 6.29
CA HIS A 109 -1.29 3.20 6.52
C HIS A 109 -1.86 1.82 6.95
N ASN A 110 -1.01 0.88 7.38
CA ASN A 110 -1.38 -0.51 7.67
C ASN A 110 -1.78 -1.33 6.44
N PHE A 111 -1.32 -0.95 5.25
CA PHE A 111 -1.54 -1.77 4.08
C PHE A 111 -0.92 -3.15 4.27
N LEU A 112 -1.72 -4.17 3.97
CA LEU A 112 -1.28 -5.56 3.90
C LEU A 112 -0.26 -5.71 2.77
N ILE A 113 0.69 -6.63 2.96
CA ILE A 113 1.72 -6.97 1.99
C ILE A 113 1.54 -8.43 1.59
N PHE A 114 1.28 -8.67 0.32
CA PHE A 114 1.03 -10.00 -0.23
C PHE A 114 2.26 -10.54 -0.96
N PRO A 115 2.49 -11.87 -0.96
CA PRO A 115 3.63 -12.49 -1.64
C PRO A 115 3.64 -12.24 -3.15
N ASP A 116 2.47 -12.21 -3.77
CA ASP A 116 2.26 -11.94 -5.19
C ASP A 116 0.93 -11.23 -5.45
N HIS A 117 0.80 -10.68 -6.66
CA HIS A 117 -0.37 -9.92 -7.08
C HIS A 117 -1.65 -10.77 -7.07
N ASP A 118 -1.58 -12.02 -7.54
CA ASP A 118 -2.74 -12.93 -7.59
C ASP A 118 -3.32 -13.20 -6.20
N THR A 119 -2.46 -13.37 -5.19
CA THR A 119 -2.85 -13.54 -3.79
C THR A 119 -3.53 -12.27 -3.26
N GLY A 120 -2.96 -11.10 -3.53
CA GLY A 120 -3.57 -9.82 -3.13
C GLY A 120 -4.88 -9.52 -3.86
N PHE A 121 -5.02 -9.94 -5.11
CA PHE A 121 -6.25 -9.83 -5.88
C PHE A 121 -7.35 -10.73 -5.30
N ALA A 122 -7.02 -12.00 -5.02
CA ALA A 122 -7.95 -12.94 -4.38
C ALA A 122 -8.39 -12.47 -2.98
N ALA A 123 -7.51 -11.77 -2.24
CA ALA A 123 -7.81 -11.23 -0.93
C ALA A 123 -8.98 -10.23 -0.93
N ILE A 124 -9.26 -9.54 -2.05
CA ILE A 124 -10.36 -8.58 -2.16
C ILE A 124 -11.71 -9.28 -1.91
N ALA A 125 -11.99 -10.38 -2.62
CA ALA A 125 -13.21 -11.15 -2.40
C ALA A 125 -13.25 -11.75 -0.98
N ALA A 126 -12.13 -12.31 -0.52
CA ALA A 126 -12.06 -12.90 0.81
C ALA A 126 -12.37 -11.86 1.92
N PHE A 127 -11.91 -10.62 1.75
CA PHE A 127 -12.21 -9.51 2.65
C PHE A 127 -13.69 -9.12 2.60
N LEU A 128 -14.28 -8.98 1.40
CA LEU A 128 -15.68 -8.61 1.21
C LEU A 128 -16.67 -9.70 1.65
N HIS A 129 -16.23 -10.95 1.74
CA HIS A 129 -17.02 -12.05 2.31
C HIS A 129 -16.97 -12.16 3.84
N GLN A 130 -16.23 -11.27 4.52
CA GLN A 130 -16.02 -11.34 5.97
C GLN A 130 -16.57 -10.12 6.74
N GLY A 131 -16.68 -10.29 8.05
CA GLY A 131 -17.10 -9.22 8.95
C GLY A 131 -18.50 -8.69 8.60
N PRO A 132 -18.70 -7.36 8.54
CA PRO A 132 -20.02 -6.79 8.25
C PRO A 132 -20.36 -6.77 6.75
N TYR A 133 -19.37 -6.90 5.85
CA TYR A 133 -19.53 -6.64 4.42
C TYR A 133 -20.64 -7.46 3.76
N PRO A 134 -20.80 -8.78 4.02
CA PRO A 134 -21.85 -9.58 3.38
C PRO A 134 -23.26 -9.05 3.61
N SER A 135 -23.51 -8.38 4.74
CA SER A 135 -24.83 -7.81 5.09
C SER A 135 -25.03 -6.36 4.64
N LEU A 136 -24.01 -5.73 4.07
CA LEU A 136 -24.11 -4.35 3.58
C LEU A 136 -24.57 -4.35 2.12
N SER A 137 -25.33 -3.31 1.76
CA SER A 137 -25.46 -2.92 0.36
C SER A 137 -24.09 -2.57 -0.21
N ILE A 138 -23.91 -2.67 -1.54
CA ILE A 138 -22.67 -2.21 -2.18
C ILE A 138 -22.37 -0.75 -1.79
N LEU A 139 -23.39 0.13 -1.76
CA LEU A 139 -23.18 1.52 -1.32
C LEU A 139 -22.61 1.62 0.09
N ASP A 140 -23.19 0.91 1.06
CA ASP A 140 -22.74 0.99 2.45
C ASP A 140 -21.41 0.27 2.67
N ALA A 141 -21.15 -0.79 1.90
CA ALA A 141 -19.85 -1.46 1.86
C ALA A 141 -18.75 -0.48 1.43
N PHE A 142 -18.94 0.28 0.34
CA PHE A 142 -17.91 1.21 -0.14
C PHE A 142 -17.80 2.50 0.66
N ARG A 143 -18.86 2.94 1.35
CA ARG A 143 -18.74 3.96 2.41
C ARG A 143 -17.85 3.53 3.56
N LYS A 144 -17.78 2.23 3.85
CA LYS A 144 -16.89 1.66 4.87
C LYS A 144 -15.49 1.40 4.33
N TYR A 145 -15.39 0.89 3.09
CA TYR A 145 -14.15 0.53 2.43
C TYR A 145 -13.30 1.77 2.10
N ALA A 146 -13.93 2.80 1.52
CA ALA A 146 -13.31 4.06 1.11
C ALA A 146 -14.13 5.25 1.63
N PRO A 147 -14.06 5.56 2.95
CA PRO A 147 -14.88 6.61 3.55
C PRO A 147 -14.66 7.98 2.89
N GLY A 148 -15.74 8.74 2.75
CA GLY A 148 -15.67 10.12 2.28
C GLY A 148 -14.91 11.01 3.27
N GLY A 149 -14.07 11.91 2.74
CA GLY A 149 -13.24 12.81 3.55
C GLY A 149 -11.82 12.30 3.80
N ASP A 150 -11.55 11.02 3.54
CA ASP A 150 -10.18 10.49 3.47
C ASP A 150 -9.62 10.71 2.05
N GLY A 151 -8.97 11.85 1.85
CA GLY A 151 -8.33 12.19 0.58
C GLY A 151 -9.33 12.42 -0.58
N PRO A 152 -9.07 11.88 -1.80
CA PRO A 152 -9.91 12.08 -2.98
C PRO A 152 -11.13 11.15 -3.07
N ASN A 153 -11.41 10.35 -2.03
CA ASN A 153 -12.42 9.30 -2.08
C ASN A 153 -13.84 9.84 -2.32
N SER A 154 -14.56 9.20 -3.25
CA SER A 154 -15.98 9.39 -3.48
C SER A 154 -16.70 8.04 -3.37
N PRO A 155 -17.16 7.64 -2.17
CA PRO A 155 -17.73 6.30 -1.97
C PRO A 155 -18.99 6.05 -2.81
N GLU A 156 -19.81 7.07 -3.06
CA GLU A 156 -20.97 6.95 -3.95
C GLU A 156 -20.57 6.62 -5.40
N GLN A 157 -19.54 7.29 -5.93
CA GLN A 157 -19.04 7.02 -7.28
C GLN A 157 -18.39 5.65 -7.34
N TYR A 158 -17.57 5.30 -6.34
CA TYR A 158 -16.94 3.99 -6.22
C TYR A 158 -17.99 2.87 -6.25
N ALA A 159 -19.01 2.97 -5.37
CA ALA A 159 -20.11 2.00 -5.31
C ALA A 159 -20.86 1.88 -6.65
N ALA A 160 -21.10 3.00 -7.34
CA ALA A 160 -21.77 2.98 -8.63
C ALA A 160 -20.93 2.25 -9.70
N ASP A 161 -19.62 2.50 -9.73
CA ASP A 161 -18.72 1.90 -10.73
C ASP A 161 -18.56 0.39 -10.55
N VAL A 162 -18.41 -0.08 -9.31
CA VAL A 162 -18.31 -1.52 -9.00
C VAL A 162 -19.65 -2.26 -9.16
N ALA A 163 -20.78 -1.63 -8.80
CA ALA A 163 -22.10 -2.20 -9.04
C ALA A 163 -22.38 -2.32 -10.55
N ALA A 164 -22.03 -1.28 -11.33
CA ALA A 164 -22.17 -1.29 -12.78
C ALA A 164 -21.30 -2.37 -13.44
N ALA A 165 -20.07 -2.58 -12.97
CA ALA A 165 -19.20 -3.66 -13.44
C ALA A 165 -19.80 -5.04 -13.17
N ALA A 166 -20.32 -5.25 -11.95
CA ALA A 166 -20.99 -6.49 -11.55
C ALA A 166 -22.41 -6.65 -12.15
N GLY A 167 -22.92 -5.68 -12.91
CA GLY A 167 -24.24 -5.74 -13.54
C GLY A 167 -25.42 -5.73 -12.55
N VAL A 168 -25.25 -5.11 -11.37
CA VAL A 168 -26.25 -5.05 -10.29
C VAL A 168 -26.53 -3.62 -9.85
N SER A 169 -27.47 -3.42 -8.91
CA SER A 169 -27.69 -2.09 -8.32
C SER A 169 -26.79 -1.88 -7.09
N THR A 170 -26.60 -0.63 -6.70
CA THR A 170 -25.88 -0.28 -5.47
C THR A 170 -26.57 -0.75 -4.19
N ASP A 171 -27.86 -1.12 -4.26
CA ASP A 171 -28.65 -1.62 -3.14
C ASP A 171 -28.51 -3.15 -2.95
N THR A 172 -27.92 -3.85 -3.92
CA THR A 172 -27.63 -5.28 -3.82
C THR A 172 -26.69 -5.54 -2.63
N LEU A 173 -26.96 -6.59 -1.85
CA LEU A 173 -26.08 -6.97 -0.76
C LEU A 173 -24.80 -7.61 -1.31
N VAL A 174 -23.64 -7.30 -0.72
CA VAL A 174 -22.37 -7.88 -1.16
C VAL A 174 -22.39 -9.42 -1.03
N GLY A 175 -23.04 -9.95 0.00
CA GLY A 175 -23.17 -11.39 0.21
C GLY A 175 -24.09 -12.11 -0.78
N ASP A 176 -24.91 -11.38 -1.56
CA ASP A 176 -25.81 -11.93 -2.57
C ASP A 176 -25.17 -12.00 -3.96
N LEU A 177 -23.95 -11.46 -4.13
CA LEU A 177 -23.22 -11.53 -5.38
C LEU A 177 -22.83 -12.98 -5.70
N THR A 178 -23.01 -13.38 -6.95
CA THR A 178 -22.41 -14.61 -7.48
C THR A 178 -20.90 -14.45 -7.61
N ASP A 179 -20.18 -15.57 -7.72
CA ASP A 179 -18.72 -15.57 -7.89
C ASP A 179 -18.28 -14.74 -9.11
N ASP A 180 -19.00 -14.84 -10.25
CA ASP A 180 -18.71 -14.06 -11.46
C ASP A 180 -18.91 -12.55 -11.21
N GLN A 181 -19.95 -12.16 -10.46
CA GLN A 181 -20.21 -10.75 -10.12
C GLN A 181 -19.17 -10.21 -9.13
N MET A 182 -18.74 -11.03 -8.17
CA MET A 182 -17.65 -10.68 -7.27
C MET A 182 -16.34 -10.49 -8.04
N ALA A 183 -16.04 -11.35 -9.02
CA ALA A 183 -14.86 -11.20 -9.86
C ALA A 183 -14.88 -9.88 -10.66
N GLU A 184 -16.01 -9.49 -11.25
CA GLU A 184 -16.16 -8.19 -11.92
C GLU A 184 -16.00 -7.00 -10.95
N MET A 185 -16.50 -7.15 -9.72
CA MET A 185 -16.28 -6.16 -8.65
C MET A 185 -14.79 -6.04 -8.30
N GLN A 186 -14.07 -7.15 -8.13
CA GLN A 186 -12.63 -7.15 -7.84
C GLN A 186 -11.81 -6.47 -8.96
N ASN A 187 -12.09 -6.82 -10.22
CA ASN A 187 -11.46 -6.19 -11.39
C ASN A 187 -11.66 -4.67 -11.37
N LYS A 188 -12.87 -4.21 -11.02
CA LYS A 188 -13.18 -2.78 -10.95
C LYS A 188 -12.48 -2.09 -9.77
N ILE A 189 -12.43 -2.74 -8.60
CA ILE A 189 -11.67 -2.24 -7.43
C ILE A 189 -10.22 -2.01 -7.83
N GLU A 190 -9.54 -3.02 -8.38
CA GLU A 190 -8.15 -2.87 -8.83
C GLU A 190 -7.97 -1.73 -9.84
N GLN A 191 -8.90 -1.59 -10.80
CA GLN A 191 -8.86 -0.50 -11.77
C GLN A 191 -8.97 0.89 -11.11
N ILE A 192 -9.83 1.03 -10.10
CA ILE A 192 -10.05 2.30 -9.39
C ILE A 192 -8.87 2.63 -8.48
N GLU A 193 -8.39 1.65 -7.69
CA GLU A 193 -7.22 1.83 -6.82
C GLU A 193 -5.99 2.20 -7.65
N GLY A 194 -5.81 1.51 -8.78
CA GLY A 194 -4.72 1.73 -9.71
C GLY A 194 -3.36 1.33 -9.15
N SER A 195 -2.44 1.04 -10.06
CA SER A 195 -1.08 0.64 -9.71
C SER A 195 -0.10 1.41 -10.56
N VAL A 196 0.88 2.04 -9.92
CA VAL A 196 1.99 2.72 -10.59
C VAL A 196 3.22 1.87 -10.36
N PRO A 197 3.81 1.26 -11.41
CA PRO A 197 5.02 0.46 -11.26
C PRO A 197 6.18 1.28 -10.69
N GLY A 198 7.01 0.63 -9.88
CA GLY A 198 8.31 1.12 -9.43
C GLY A 198 9.44 0.27 -10.02
N ASP A 199 10.55 0.19 -9.30
CA ASP A 199 11.68 -0.64 -9.70
C ASP A 199 11.65 -1.98 -8.97
N GLU A 200 11.80 -3.08 -9.72
CA GLU A 200 12.07 -4.40 -9.18
C GLU A 200 13.56 -4.69 -9.36
N LEU A 201 14.27 -4.87 -8.25
CA LEU A 201 15.72 -4.94 -8.19
C LEU A 201 16.13 -6.29 -7.59
N SER A 202 17.09 -6.99 -8.20
CA SER A 202 17.76 -8.07 -7.49
C SER A 202 18.52 -7.50 -6.29
N ILE A 203 18.69 -8.29 -5.22
CA ILE A 203 19.41 -7.84 -4.01
C ILE A 203 20.82 -7.34 -4.35
N ASP A 204 21.49 -7.96 -5.32
CA ASP A 204 22.86 -7.61 -5.75
C ASP A 204 22.92 -6.48 -6.80
N ASP A 205 21.78 -5.84 -7.13
CA ASP A 205 21.76 -4.76 -8.12
C ASP A 205 22.53 -3.53 -7.60
N ASP A 206 23.33 -2.91 -8.47
CA ASP A 206 24.12 -1.71 -8.15
C ASP A 206 23.25 -0.52 -7.70
N ALA A 207 21.98 -0.49 -8.13
CA ALA A 207 20.99 0.52 -7.72
C ALA A 207 20.47 0.31 -6.29
N VAL A 208 20.75 -0.83 -5.65
CA VAL A 208 20.41 -1.08 -4.24
C VAL A 208 21.52 -0.50 -3.35
N PRO A 209 21.22 0.46 -2.46
CA PRO A 209 22.20 1.01 -1.53
C PRO A 209 22.83 -0.08 -0.66
N GLN A 210 24.13 0.04 -0.35
CA GLN A 210 24.83 -0.97 0.45
C GLN A 210 24.17 -1.20 1.82
N VAL A 211 23.68 -0.12 2.46
CA VAL A 211 22.95 -0.22 3.74
C VAL A 211 21.69 -1.09 3.65
N ILE A 212 20.99 -1.08 2.51
CA ILE A 212 19.82 -1.94 2.28
C ILE A 212 20.25 -3.39 2.06
N ARG A 213 21.32 -3.62 1.27
CA ARG A 213 21.89 -4.96 1.07
C ARG A 213 22.32 -5.60 2.38
N ASP A 214 22.99 -4.82 3.24
CA ASP A 214 23.46 -5.30 4.54
C ASP A 214 22.30 -5.70 5.46
N LEU A 215 21.17 -4.98 5.39
CA LEU A 215 19.98 -5.29 6.16
C LEU A 215 19.22 -6.53 5.66
N VAL A 216 19.25 -6.81 4.36
CA VAL A 216 18.60 -8.00 3.78
C VAL A 216 19.47 -9.25 3.98
N ASN A 217 20.80 -9.12 3.95
CA ASN A 217 21.74 -10.24 4.03
C ASN A 217 22.19 -10.60 5.46
N GLY A 218 21.89 -9.78 6.47
CA GLY A 218 22.47 -9.89 7.82
C GLY A 218 21.49 -10.34 8.90
#